data_AF-A0A8D8G2P0-F1
#
_entry.id   AF-A0A8D8G2P0-F1
#
_cell.length_a   1.000
_cell.length_b   1.000
_cell.length_c   1.000
_cell.angle_alpha   90.00
_cell.angle_beta   90.00
_cell.angle_gamma   90.00
#
_symmetry.space_group_name_H-M   'P 1'
#
loop_
_entity.id
_entity.type
_entity.pdbx_description
1 polymer ?
#
loop_
_entity_poly.entity_id
_entity_poly.type
_entity_poly.pdbx_seq_one_letter_code
_entity_poly.pdbx_strand_id
1 'polypeptide(L)'
;MDSVQLIAHIEKSLDYSVFDVKWIPCSAKFIVIGARPKGTGILQVYELNRGELEKVKEVEKPKSFKCCSFGASRLRQTQLAVGDFVGKLAIYDVERLGEPVYQVEEAHAGIINALDAMGGISVNCGAPEIVTGGRDGSVKVWDPRQEGTPVAHVSAAGDSPAQKRDCWAVGFGNSYSSTERSIVAGYDNGDVKLIDLRIMKEQWTTNVKNGVCGVEFDRRDIKMNKLVVTTLEGGLH
;
A
#
# COMPACT_ATOMS: atom_id res chain seq x y z
N MET A 1 29.28 -24.00 7.48
CA MET A 1 27.97 -23.60 6.94
C MET A 1 27.99 -22.09 6.92
N ASP A 2 28.18 -21.50 5.74
CA ASP A 2 28.14 -20.04 5.60
C ASP A 2 26.67 -19.62 5.71
N SER A 3 26.30 -19.02 6.84
CA SER A 3 24.96 -18.48 7.06
C SER A 3 24.83 -17.11 6.39
N VAL A 4 23.61 -16.77 5.95
CA VAL A 4 23.29 -15.44 5.42
C VAL A 4 23.54 -14.39 6.51
N GLN A 5 24.19 -13.29 6.15
CA GLN A 5 24.46 -12.17 7.05
C GLN A 5 23.56 -10.98 6.73
N LEU A 6 22.97 -10.37 7.76
CA LEU A 6 22.29 -9.09 7.71
C LEU A 6 23.28 -8.02 8.19
N ILE A 7 23.62 -7.06 7.34
CA ILE A 7 24.63 -6.03 7.61
C ILE A 7 23.98 -4.65 7.45
N ALA A 8 24.12 -3.79 8.45
CA ALA A 8 23.76 -2.38 8.34
C ALA A 8 24.79 -1.67 7.43
N HIS A 9 24.39 -1.40 6.19
CA HIS A 9 25.30 -0.79 5.20
C HIS A 9 25.41 0.73 5.37
N ILE A 10 24.28 1.43 5.51
CA ILE A 10 24.17 2.88 5.66
C ILE A 10 22.99 3.17 6.59
N GLU A 11 23.16 4.12 7.51
CA GLU A 11 22.12 4.57 8.44
C GLU A 11 22.00 6.10 8.41
N LYS A 12 20.80 6.61 8.64
CA LYS A 12 20.54 8.05 8.70
C LYS A 12 19.45 8.37 9.71
N SER A 13 19.77 9.22 10.68
CA SER A 13 18.80 9.73 11.66
C SER A 13 17.87 10.76 11.02
N LEU A 14 16.60 10.72 11.40
CA LEU A 14 15.54 11.62 10.95
C LEU A 14 14.83 12.25 12.16
N ASP A 15 14.30 13.46 11.99
CA ASP A 15 13.64 14.26 13.03
C ASP A 15 12.09 14.17 12.98
N TYR A 16 11.56 13.17 12.27
CA TYR A 16 10.14 12.98 12.04
C TYR A 16 9.79 11.47 12.02
N SER A 17 8.50 11.15 12.14
CA SER A 17 8.04 9.76 12.12
C SER A 17 7.95 9.22 10.70
N VAL A 18 8.69 8.16 10.40
CA VAL A 18 8.60 7.43 9.13
C VAL A 18 7.50 6.38 9.23
N PHE A 19 6.60 6.35 8.26
CA PHE A 19 5.53 5.35 8.18
C PHE A 19 5.71 4.34 7.06
N ASP A 20 6.39 4.73 5.97
CA ASP A 20 6.67 3.80 4.87
C ASP A 20 7.90 4.24 4.07
N VAL A 21 8.57 3.25 3.46
CA VAL A 21 9.75 3.41 2.62
C VAL A 21 9.62 2.50 1.40
N LYS A 22 9.87 3.04 0.20
CA LYS A 22 9.80 2.28 -1.05
C LYS A 22 10.94 2.65 -2.00
N TRP A 23 11.59 1.65 -2.56
CA TRP A 23 12.55 1.84 -3.66
C TRP A 23 11.84 2.42 -4.88
N ILE A 24 12.46 3.42 -5.51
CA ILE A 24 12.01 3.95 -6.78
C ILE A 24 12.50 2.98 -7.86
N PRO A 25 11.60 2.34 -8.64
CA PRO A 25 11.98 1.31 -9.61
C PRO A 25 13.06 1.79 -10.59
N CYS A 26 13.97 0.89 -10.95
CA CYS A 26 15.06 1.14 -11.90
C CYS A 26 16.00 2.30 -11.51
N SER A 27 16.20 2.54 -10.21
CA SER A 27 17.11 3.57 -9.72
C SER A 27 17.82 3.15 -8.43
N ALA A 28 18.87 3.87 -8.04
CA ALA A 28 19.51 3.77 -6.73
C ALA A 28 18.85 4.70 -5.69
N LYS A 29 17.57 5.03 -5.88
CA LYS A 29 16.83 5.97 -5.04
C LYS A 29 15.67 5.29 -4.32
N PHE A 30 15.30 5.80 -3.16
CA PHE A 30 14.08 5.43 -2.46
C PHE A 30 13.35 6.65 -1.93
N ILE A 31 12.05 6.50 -1.72
CA ILE A 31 11.21 7.51 -1.11
C ILE A 31 10.85 7.10 0.31
N VAL A 32 10.83 8.08 1.20
CA VAL A 32 10.42 7.97 2.60
C VAL A 32 9.21 8.87 2.78
N ILE A 33 8.14 8.32 3.35
CA ILE A 33 6.95 9.09 3.70
C ILE A 33 6.67 9.03 5.20
N GLY A 34 6.07 10.11 5.71
CA GLY A 34 5.89 10.22 7.14
C GLY A 34 5.08 11.42 7.60
N ALA A 35 5.27 11.73 8.89
CA ALA A 35 4.64 12.86 9.57
C ALA A 35 5.67 13.64 10.38
N ARG A 36 5.66 14.96 10.24
CA ARG A 36 6.36 15.88 11.16
C ARG A 36 5.58 16.01 12.48
N PRO A 37 6.22 16.43 13.59
CA PRO A 37 5.55 16.58 14.89
C PRO A 37 4.30 17.47 14.89
N LYS A 38 4.25 18.46 13.99
CA LYS A 38 3.09 19.37 13.81
C LYS A 38 1.92 18.76 13.02
N GLY A 39 1.96 17.47 12.66
CA GLY A 39 0.89 16.77 11.94
C GLY A 39 0.85 17.00 10.41
N THR A 40 1.90 17.59 9.85
CA THR A 40 2.07 17.75 8.39
C THR A 40 2.80 16.53 7.82
N GLY A 41 2.44 16.15 6.60
CA GLY A 41 3.09 15.06 5.89
C GLY A 41 4.40 15.47 5.26
N ILE A 42 5.29 14.51 5.10
CA ILE A 42 6.58 14.72 4.45
C ILE A 42 6.85 13.58 3.47
N LEU A 43 7.37 13.95 2.30
CA LEU A 43 7.94 13.06 1.28
C LEU A 43 9.42 13.45 1.11
N GLN A 44 10.34 12.50 1.28
CA GLN A 44 11.76 12.70 1.00
C GLN A 44 12.25 11.64 0.02
N VAL A 45 12.99 12.07 -1.00
CA VAL A 45 13.70 11.16 -1.90
C VAL A 45 15.17 11.15 -1.51
N TYR A 46 15.69 9.94 -1.32
CA TYR A 46 17.09 9.69 -1.05
C TYR A 46 17.74 8.93 -2.19
N GLU A 47 19.01 9.24 -2.47
CA GLU A 47 19.85 8.55 -3.43
C GLU A 47 21.05 7.92 -2.70
N LEU A 48 21.35 6.66 -3.01
CA LEU A 48 22.58 6.03 -2.57
C LEU A 48 23.70 6.46 -3.50
N ASN A 49 24.67 7.19 -2.97
CA ASN A 49 25.82 7.66 -3.72
C ASN A 49 27.11 7.34 -2.94
N ARG A 50 27.95 6.45 -3.49
CA ARG A 50 29.29 6.14 -2.96
C ARG A 50 29.37 5.84 -1.45
N GLY A 51 28.36 5.16 -0.90
CA GLY A 51 28.31 4.81 0.53
C GLY A 51 27.67 5.87 1.42
N GLU A 52 27.19 6.97 0.84
CA GLU A 52 26.43 8.00 1.52
C GLU A 52 24.96 8.01 1.06
N LEU A 53 24.10 8.55 1.92
CA LEU A 53 22.68 8.72 1.65
C LEU A 53 22.33 10.20 1.47
N GLU A 54 22.27 10.64 0.22
CA GLU A 54 22.00 12.02 -0.15
C GLU A 54 20.49 12.29 -0.25
N LYS A 55 20.01 13.36 0.39
CA LYS A 55 18.61 13.79 0.25
C LYS A 55 18.50 14.64 -1.01
N VAL A 56 17.91 14.10 -2.06
CA VAL A 56 17.81 14.78 -3.36
C VAL A 56 16.50 15.57 -3.51
N LYS A 57 15.48 15.25 -2.72
CA LYS A 57 14.19 15.96 -2.75
C LYS A 57 13.48 15.91 -1.40
N GLU A 58 12.76 16.97 -1.07
CA GLU A 58 11.84 17.04 0.06
C GLU A 58 10.62 17.88 -0.31
N VAL A 59 9.43 17.40 0.06
CA VAL A 59 8.19 18.18 -0.01
C VAL A 59 7.37 17.94 1.26
N GLU A 60 6.91 19.02 1.87
CA GLU A 60 5.94 18.97 2.96
C GLU A 60 4.51 19.14 2.42
N LYS A 61 3.56 18.43 3.02
CA LYS A 61 2.13 18.45 2.66
C LYS A 61 1.28 18.69 3.90
N PRO A 62 0.05 19.23 3.75
CA PRO A 62 -0.77 19.60 4.90
C PRO A 62 -1.13 18.44 5.84
N LYS A 63 -1.17 17.19 5.34
CA LYS A 63 -1.60 16.01 6.09
C LYS A 63 -0.56 14.90 6.04
N SER A 64 -0.40 14.19 7.15
CA SER A 64 0.50 13.06 7.33
C SER A 64 0.24 11.91 6.35
N PHE A 65 1.31 11.26 5.88
CA PHE A 65 1.22 10.08 5.02
C PHE A 65 1.42 8.79 5.81
N LYS A 66 0.70 7.72 5.43
CA LYS A 66 0.71 6.44 6.14
C LYS A 66 1.31 5.28 5.35
N CYS A 67 1.06 5.22 4.04
CA CYS A 67 1.46 4.10 3.20
C CYS A 67 1.62 4.54 1.74
N CYS A 68 2.47 3.84 0.99
CA CYS A 68 2.71 4.16 -0.41
C CYS A 68 3.12 2.96 -1.26
N SER A 69 2.92 3.06 -2.58
CA SER A 69 3.34 2.02 -3.54
C SER A 69 3.62 2.59 -4.93
N PHE A 70 4.61 2.01 -5.61
CA PHE A 70 4.89 2.23 -7.04
C PHE A 70 4.23 1.18 -7.94
N GLY A 71 3.49 0.21 -7.40
CA GLY A 71 3.07 -0.97 -8.17
C GLY A 71 2.11 -0.69 -9.33
N ALA A 72 1.38 0.44 -9.30
CA ALA A 72 0.57 0.92 -10.42
C ALA A 72 1.38 1.81 -11.41
N SER A 73 2.61 2.21 -11.06
CA SER A 73 3.46 3.03 -11.91
C SER A 73 3.96 2.27 -13.13
N ARG A 74 3.93 2.92 -14.28
CA ARG A 74 4.65 2.46 -15.48
C ARG A 74 6.13 2.82 -15.38
N LEU A 75 6.99 2.07 -16.08
CA LEU A 75 8.46 2.20 -16.03
C LEU A 75 8.99 3.63 -16.27
N ARG A 76 8.28 4.47 -17.06
CA ARG A 76 8.74 5.81 -17.45
C ARG A 76 8.07 6.97 -16.72
N GLN A 77 7.16 6.71 -15.78
CA GLN A 77 6.35 7.75 -15.15
C GLN A 77 6.66 7.95 -13.66
N THR A 78 7.35 7.01 -13.01
CA THR A 78 7.75 7.05 -11.58
C THR A 78 6.66 7.67 -10.68
N GLN A 79 5.47 7.06 -10.72
CA GLN A 79 4.28 7.55 -10.03
C GLN A 79 4.10 6.83 -8.70
N LEU A 80 4.08 7.60 -7.61
CA LEU A 80 3.87 7.08 -6.26
C LEU A 80 2.40 7.25 -5.85
N ALA A 81 1.71 6.15 -5.63
CA ALA A 81 0.42 6.17 -4.93
C ALA A 81 0.68 6.30 -3.42
N VAL A 82 -0.08 7.17 -2.74
CA VAL A 82 0.01 7.40 -1.29
C VAL A 82 -1.38 7.44 -0.67
N GLY A 83 -1.49 6.84 0.52
CA GLY A 83 -2.63 6.98 1.42
C GLY A 83 -2.26 7.84 2.63
N ASP A 84 -3.16 8.75 3.01
CA ASP A 84 -2.90 9.70 4.10
C ASP A 84 -3.78 9.45 5.34
N PHE A 85 -3.54 10.25 6.38
CA PHE A 85 -4.20 10.13 7.69
C PHE A 85 -5.65 10.61 7.72
N VAL A 86 -6.12 11.31 6.69
CA VAL A 86 -7.50 11.83 6.60
C VAL A 86 -8.34 11.09 5.56
N GLY A 87 -7.76 10.09 4.90
CA GLY A 87 -8.48 9.24 3.95
C GLY A 87 -8.34 9.67 2.50
N LYS A 88 -7.35 10.52 2.18
CA LYS A 88 -7.03 10.89 0.81
C LYS A 88 -6.13 9.85 0.16
N LEU A 89 -6.56 9.39 -1.02
CA LEU A 89 -5.69 8.68 -1.97
C LEU A 89 -5.15 9.71 -2.97
N ALA A 90 -3.84 9.71 -3.19
CA ALA A 90 -3.23 10.55 -4.22
C ALA A 90 -2.12 9.80 -4.96
N ILE A 91 -1.89 10.17 -6.21
CA ILE A 91 -0.74 9.72 -6.99
C ILE A 91 0.09 10.93 -7.35
N TYR A 92 1.38 10.88 -7.08
CA TYR A 92 2.34 11.91 -7.42
C TYR A 92 3.34 11.41 -8.45
N ASP A 93 3.67 12.25 -9.43
CA ASP A 93 4.90 12.08 -10.19
C ASP A 93 6.08 12.46 -9.28
N VAL A 94 7.02 11.55 -9.03
CA VAL A 94 8.16 11.80 -8.14
C VAL A 94 9.03 12.94 -8.64
N GLU A 95 9.07 13.21 -9.95
CA GLU A 95 9.75 14.37 -10.52
C GLU A 95 8.98 15.68 -10.26
N ARG A 96 7.68 15.61 -9.97
CA ARG A 96 6.79 16.76 -9.75
C ARG A 96 5.86 16.56 -8.54
N LEU A 97 6.44 16.45 -7.35
CA LEU A 97 5.73 16.29 -6.07
C LEU A 97 4.87 17.51 -5.63
N GLY A 98 4.83 18.58 -6.43
CA GLY A 98 4.07 19.79 -6.15
C GLY A 98 2.56 19.55 -6.11
N GLU A 99 2.03 18.91 -7.15
CA GLU A 99 0.60 18.60 -7.27
C GLU A 99 0.42 17.12 -7.65
N PRO A 100 -0.65 16.47 -7.17
CA PRO A 100 -0.93 15.10 -7.57
C PRO A 100 -1.40 15.01 -9.02
N VAL A 101 -1.03 13.94 -9.71
CA VAL A 101 -1.54 13.61 -11.06
C VAL A 101 -2.92 12.96 -11.01
N TYR A 102 -3.29 12.43 -9.84
CA TYR A 102 -4.59 11.84 -9.54
C TYR A 102 -4.85 11.99 -8.04
N GLN A 103 -6.08 12.29 -7.65
CA GLN A 103 -6.45 12.32 -6.24
C GLN A 103 -7.94 12.05 -6.02
N VAL A 104 -8.24 11.49 -4.84
CA VAL A 104 -9.58 11.34 -4.30
C VAL A 104 -9.52 11.81 -2.85
N GLU A 105 -10.09 12.98 -2.56
CA GLU A 105 -10.00 13.62 -1.23
C GLU A 105 -10.67 12.77 -0.14
N GLU A 106 -11.82 12.18 -0.44
CA GLU A 106 -12.62 11.37 0.49
C GLU A 106 -12.61 9.89 0.07
N ALA A 107 -11.42 9.34 -0.18
CA ALA A 107 -11.30 7.93 -0.54
C ALA A 107 -11.75 7.02 0.61
N HIS A 108 -11.47 7.40 1.86
CA HIS A 108 -11.92 6.71 3.08
C HIS A 108 -12.41 7.70 4.14
N ALA A 109 -13.29 7.25 5.04
CA ALA A 109 -13.66 8.02 6.22
C ALA A 109 -12.60 7.82 7.32
N GLY A 110 -11.52 8.60 7.24
CA GLY A 110 -10.36 8.51 8.13
C GLY A 110 -9.16 7.82 7.47
N ILE A 111 -8.13 7.53 8.26
CA ILE A 111 -6.83 7.04 7.78
C ILE A 111 -6.93 5.83 6.84
N ILE A 112 -6.13 5.89 5.76
CA ILE A 112 -5.80 4.72 4.94
C ILE A 112 -4.60 4.03 5.61
N ASN A 113 -4.84 2.89 6.26
CA ASN A 113 -3.80 2.19 7.01
C ASN A 113 -2.81 1.47 6.09
N ALA A 114 -3.32 0.89 5.01
CA ALA A 114 -2.55 0.07 4.07
C ALA A 114 -2.95 0.36 2.62
N LEU A 115 -1.96 0.23 1.75
CA LEU A 115 -2.09 0.42 0.31
C LEU A 115 -1.17 -0.59 -0.39
N ASP A 116 -1.71 -1.32 -1.35
CA ASP A 116 -0.92 -2.06 -2.33
C ASP A 116 -1.33 -1.62 -3.75
N ALA A 117 -0.45 -1.83 -4.72
CA ALA A 117 -0.70 -1.50 -6.11
C ALA A 117 -0.02 -2.51 -7.02
N MET A 118 -0.59 -2.72 -8.20
CA MET A 118 -0.03 -3.64 -9.18
C MET A 118 -0.44 -3.29 -10.62
N GLY A 119 0.12 -4.00 -11.60
CA GLY A 119 -0.24 -3.86 -13.02
C GLY A 119 0.47 -2.71 -13.74
N GLY A 120 1.33 -1.96 -13.06
CA GLY A 120 2.11 -0.87 -13.67
C GLY A 120 3.22 -1.36 -14.62
N ILE A 121 3.92 -2.43 -14.23
CA ILE A 121 5.03 -3.03 -15.01
C ILE A 121 4.79 -4.50 -15.40
N SER A 122 3.85 -5.17 -14.74
CA SER A 122 3.60 -6.60 -14.96
C SER A 122 2.96 -6.83 -16.33
N VAL A 123 3.47 -7.81 -17.07
CA VAL A 123 2.97 -8.17 -18.39
C VAL A 123 1.77 -9.11 -18.23
N ASN A 124 0.71 -8.91 -19.02
CA ASN A 124 -0.49 -9.74 -19.03
C ASN A 124 -1.23 -9.88 -17.69
N CYS A 125 -1.06 -8.94 -16.75
CA CYS A 125 -1.69 -8.99 -15.42
C CYS A 125 -2.93 -8.09 -15.30
N GLY A 126 -3.42 -7.51 -16.40
CA GLY A 126 -4.52 -6.54 -16.41
C GLY A 126 -4.03 -5.11 -16.24
N ALA A 127 -4.98 -4.19 -16.06
CA ALA A 127 -4.66 -2.77 -15.91
C ALA A 127 -4.00 -2.44 -14.55
N PRO A 128 -3.29 -1.30 -14.46
CA PRO A 128 -2.82 -0.81 -13.17
C PRO A 128 -3.99 -0.51 -12.22
N GLU A 129 -3.93 -1.05 -11.01
CA GLU A 129 -4.91 -0.76 -9.96
C GLU A 129 -4.20 -0.59 -8.61
N ILE A 130 -4.89 0.09 -7.70
CA ILE A 130 -4.46 0.36 -6.33
C ILE A 130 -5.54 -0.19 -5.41
N VAL A 131 -5.16 -0.91 -4.35
CA VAL A 131 -6.07 -1.32 -3.28
C VAL A 131 -5.72 -0.54 -2.02
N THR A 132 -6.74 -0.01 -1.35
CA THR A 132 -6.61 0.70 -0.07
C THR A 132 -7.47 0.05 1.00
N GLY A 133 -6.93 -0.10 2.20
CA GLY A 133 -7.63 -0.53 3.41
C GLY A 133 -7.64 0.58 4.44
N GLY A 134 -8.83 0.95 4.94
CA GLY A 134 -9.00 2.10 5.82
C GLY A 134 -9.60 1.77 7.18
N ARG A 135 -9.52 2.76 8.08
CA ARG A 135 -10.13 2.71 9.41
C ARG A 135 -11.64 2.62 9.42
N ASP A 136 -12.26 3.06 8.34
CA ASP A 136 -13.70 2.89 8.11
C ASP A 136 -14.12 1.43 7.84
N GLY A 137 -13.14 0.51 7.80
CA GLY A 137 -13.33 -0.92 7.60
C GLY A 137 -13.67 -1.32 6.17
N SER A 138 -13.58 -0.36 5.24
CA SER A 138 -13.72 -0.65 3.83
C SER A 138 -12.37 -0.97 3.20
N VAL A 139 -12.44 -1.78 2.14
CA VAL A 139 -11.36 -2.03 1.20
C VAL A 139 -11.83 -1.59 -0.18
N LYS A 140 -11.08 -0.69 -0.82
CA LYS A 140 -11.45 -0.11 -2.10
C LYS A 140 -10.37 -0.34 -3.13
N VAL A 141 -10.78 -0.68 -4.34
CA VAL A 141 -9.89 -0.84 -5.49
C VAL A 141 -10.12 0.31 -6.44
N TRP A 142 -9.03 0.91 -6.91
CA TRP A 142 -9.02 2.12 -7.71
C TRP A 142 -8.28 1.86 -9.01
N ASP A 143 -8.90 2.28 -10.12
CA ASP A 143 -8.24 2.42 -11.40
C ASP A 143 -7.86 3.90 -11.57
N PRO A 144 -6.56 4.26 -11.61
CA PRO A 144 -6.13 5.66 -11.77
C PRO A 144 -6.63 6.35 -13.05
N ARG A 145 -7.19 5.59 -13.99
CA ARG A 145 -7.80 6.10 -15.24
C ARG A 145 -9.26 6.48 -15.06
N GLN A 146 -9.88 6.12 -13.94
CA GLN A 146 -11.25 6.45 -13.57
C GLN A 146 -11.26 7.46 -12.43
N GLU A 147 -11.95 8.58 -12.64
CA GLU A 147 -11.97 9.67 -11.66
C GLU A 147 -12.97 9.41 -10.53
N GLY A 148 -12.52 9.65 -9.30
CA GLY A 148 -13.37 9.80 -8.11
C GLY A 148 -14.10 8.56 -7.59
N THR A 149 -14.16 7.46 -8.35
CA THR A 149 -14.97 6.28 -7.99
C THR A 149 -14.11 5.01 -7.94
N PRO A 150 -14.21 4.20 -6.87
CA PRO A 150 -13.53 2.92 -6.82
C PRO A 150 -14.19 1.91 -7.79
N VAL A 151 -13.38 1.10 -8.48
CA VAL A 151 -13.85 0.01 -9.35
C VAL A 151 -14.38 -1.19 -8.58
N ALA A 152 -13.98 -1.32 -7.31
CA ALA A 152 -14.52 -2.29 -6.37
C ALA A 152 -14.54 -1.72 -4.95
N HIS A 153 -15.59 -2.02 -4.22
CA HIS A 153 -15.76 -1.61 -2.82
C HIS A 153 -16.23 -2.82 -2.00
N VAL A 154 -15.39 -3.24 -1.06
CA VAL A 154 -15.65 -4.34 -0.14
C VAL A 154 -15.83 -3.75 1.25
N SER A 155 -17.00 -3.97 1.83
CA SER A 155 -17.32 -3.54 3.20
C SER A 155 -18.22 -4.59 3.86
N ALA A 156 -18.36 -4.52 5.18
CA ALA A 156 -19.40 -5.26 5.87
C ALA A 156 -20.78 -4.90 5.29
N ALA A 157 -21.69 -5.86 5.21
CA ALA A 157 -23.04 -5.66 4.67
C ALA A 157 -23.96 -4.81 5.57
N GLY A 158 -23.50 -4.44 6.78
CA GLY A 158 -24.26 -3.64 7.73
C GLY A 158 -23.59 -2.31 8.04
N ASP A 159 -24.43 -1.29 8.28
CA ASP A 159 -23.98 0.09 8.51
C ASP A 159 -23.66 0.40 9.97
N SER A 160 -23.85 -0.56 10.88
CA SER A 160 -23.60 -0.28 12.30
C SER A 160 -22.09 -0.09 12.56
N PRO A 161 -21.68 0.97 13.27
CA PRO A 161 -20.27 1.22 13.57
C PRO A 161 -19.58 0.06 14.29
N ALA A 162 -20.33 -0.72 15.09
CA ALA A 162 -19.82 -1.89 15.81
C ALA A 162 -19.43 -3.07 14.91
N GLN A 163 -19.94 -3.10 13.67
CA GLN A 163 -19.61 -4.14 12.68
C GLN A 163 -18.44 -3.74 11.78
N LYS A 164 -18.08 -2.46 11.74
CA LYS A 164 -16.94 -1.97 10.97
C LYS A 164 -15.66 -2.27 11.75
N ARG A 165 -14.83 -3.15 11.18
CA ARG A 165 -13.52 -3.54 11.71
C ARG A 165 -12.44 -2.74 11.02
N ASP A 166 -11.45 -2.28 11.76
CA ASP A 166 -10.38 -1.45 11.23
C ASP A 166 -9.50 -2.31 10.29
N CYS A 167 -9.43 -1.95 9.00
CA CYS A 167 -8.63 -2.69 8.03
C CYS A 167 -7.18 -2.23 8.11
N TRP A 168 -6.29 -3.13 8.50
CA TRP A 168 -4.88 -2.82 8.78
C TRP A 168 -3.92 -3.26 7.68
N ALA A 169 -4.31 -4.25 6.88
CA ALA A 169 -3.45 -4.80 5.84
C ALA A 169 -4.26 -5.13 4.58
N VAL A 170 -3.68 -4.84 3.41
CA VAL A 170 -4.23 -5.24 2.11
C VAL A 170 -3.10 -5.70 1.20
N GLY A 171 -3.40 -6.61 0.29
CA GLY A 171 -2.44 -7.08 -0.70
C GLY A 171 -3.11 -7.61 -1.95
N PHE A 172 -2.51 -7.37 -3.11
CA PHE A 172 -2.95 -7.99 -4.35
C PHE A 172 -2.34 -9.37 -4.55
N GLY A 173 -3.08 -10.26 -5.22
CA GLY A 173 -2.58 -11.57 -5.63
C GLY A 173 -3.37 -12.16 -6.81
N ASN A 174 -3.06 -13.40 -7.14
CA ASN A 174 -3.74 -14.17 -8.20
C ASN A 174 -3.79 -13.48 -9.57
N SER A 175 -2.87 -12.56 -9.88
CA SER A 175 -2.96 -11.72 -11.07
C SER A 175 -2.17 -12.25 -12.25
N TYR A 176 -2.44 -13.49 -12.64
CA TYR A 176 -1.68 -14.19 -13.68
C TYR A 176 -2.22 -13.99 -15.10
N SER A 177 -3.31 -13.24 -15.25
CA SER A 177 -3.92 -12.93 -16.55
C SER A 177 -4.55 -11.55 -16.54
N SER A 178 -5.06 -11.09 -17.70
CA SER A 178 -5.73 -9.80 -17.81
C SER A 178 -7.08 -9.72 -17.12
N THR A 179 -7.63 -10.85 -16.67
CA THR A 179 -8.97 -10.94 -16.07
C THR A 179 -8.97 -11.46 -14.64
N GLU A 180 -7.88 -12.12 -14.23
CA GLU A 180 -7.79 -12.76 -12.92
C GLU A 180 -7.07 -11.81 -11.98
N ARG A 181 -7.70 -11.51 -10.84
CA ARG A 181 -7.13 -10.68 -9.79
C ARG A 181 -7.89 -10.92 -8.49
N SER A 182 -7.16 -11.09 -7.40
CA SER A 182 -7.73 -11.17 -6.06
C SER A 182 -7.08 -10.14 -5.16
N ILE A 183 -7.81 -9.74 -4.12
CA ILE A 183 -7.29 -8.95 -3.01
C ILE A 183 -7.44 -9.75 -1.73
N VAL A 184 -6.47 -9.60 -0.83
CA VAL A 184 -6.57 -10.04 0.55
C VAL A 184 -6.65 -8.82 1.46
N ALA A 185 -7.49 -8.91 2.50
CA ALA A 185 -7.65 -7.89 3.52
C ALA A 185 -7.48 -8.51 4.91
N GLY A 186 -6.75 -7.83 5.78
CA GLY A 186 -6.53 -8.18 7.18
C GLY A 186 -7.04 -7.08 8.11
N TYR A 187 -7.65 -7.47 9.22
CA TYR A 187 -8.34 -6.56 10.13
C TYR A 187 -7.80 -6.63 11.57
N ASP A 188 -8.12 -5.62 12.38
CA ASP A 188 -7.75 -5.46 13.78
C ASP A 188 -8.13 -6.62 14.70
N ASN A 189 -9.19 -7.35 14.38
CA ASN A 189 -9.69 -8.51 15.13
C ASN A 189 -9.13 -9.86 14.65
N GLY A 190 -8.19 -9.85 13.72
CA GLY A 190 -7.60 -11.06 13.15
C GLY A 190 -8.38 -11.67 11.99
N ASP A 191 -9.44 -11.04 11.50
CA ASP A 191 -10.10 -11.51 10.27
C ASP A 191 -9.16 -11.35 9.08
N VAL A 192 -9.11 -12.39 8.24
CA VAL A 192 -8.44 -12.37 6.94
C VAL A 192 -9.46 -12.77 5.88
N LYS A 193 -9.61 -11.95 4.85
CA LYS A 193 -10.59 -12.15 3.77
C LYS A 193 -9.91 -12.09 2.42
N LEU A 194 -10.16 -13.08 1.58
CA LEU A 194 -9.70 -13.16 0.19
C LEU A 194 -10.90 -12.97 -0.73
N ILE A 195 -10.83 -11.96 -1.59
CA ILE A 195 -11.90 -11.58 -2.51
C ILE A 195 -11.40 -11.72 -3.95
N ASP A 196 -12.19 -12.40 -4.78
CA ASP A 196 -12.02 -12.44 -6.24
C ASP A 196 -12.64 -11.18 -6.85
N LEU A 197 -11.84 -10.38 -7.55
CA LEU A 197 -12.34 -9.15 -8.18
C LEU A 197 -13.09 -9.40 -9.50
N ARG A 198 -12.85 -10.53 -10.18
CA ARG A 198 -13.53 -10.84 -11.44
C ARG A 198 -15.00 -11.12 -11.22
N ILE A 199 -15.31 -11.86 -10.16
CA ILE A 199 -16.69 -12.25 -9.81
C ILE A 199 -17.25 -11.52 -8.58
N MET A 200 -16.45 -10.64 -7.96
CA MET A 200 -16.79 -9.91 -6.75
C MET A 200 -17.34 -10.81 -5.63
N LYS A 201 -16.58 -11.87 -5.30
CA LYS A 201 -16.99 -12.87 -4.31
C LYS A 201 -15.86 -13.17 -3.32
N GLU A 202 -16.22 -13.32 -2.05
CA GLU A 202 -15.34 -13.89 -1.03
C GLU A 202 -14.99 -15.34 -1.41
N GLN A 203 -13.72 -15.61 -1.71
CA GLN A 203 -13.21 -16.95 -2.00
C GLN A 203 -12.87 -17.70 -0.72
N TRP A 204 -12.34 -16.99 0.27
CA TRP A 204 -11.88 -17.56 1.53
C TRP A 204 -11.91 -16.54 2.65
N THR A 205 -12.24 -16.99 3.86
CA THR A 205 -12.18 -16.20 5.09
C THR A 205 -11.63 -17.07 6.22
N THR A 206 -10.81 -16.49 7.09
CA THR A 206 -10.39 -17.10 8.35
C THR A 206 -10.25 -16.03 9.43
N ASN A 207 -9.99 -16.46 10.67
CA ASN A 207 -9.64 -15.58 11.77
C ASN A 207 -8.40 -16.10 12.51
N VAL A 208 -7.32 -15.31 12.49
CA VAL A 208 -6.02 -15.61 13.10
C VAL A 208 -5.88 -15.08 14.54
N LYS A 209 -7.00 -14.76 15.19
CA LYS A 209 -7.16 -14.35 16.60
C LYS A 209 -6.57 -13.00 16.99
N ASN A 210 -5.42 -12.64 16.44
CA ASN A 210 -4.73 -11.38 16.69
C ASN A 210 -4.82 -10.46 15.47
N GLY A 211 -4.84 -9.14 15.71
CA GLY A 211 -4.94 -8.15 14.65
C GLY A 211 -3.86 -8.32 13.59
N VAL A 212 -4.29 -8.29 12.32
CA VAL A 212 -3.44 -8.57 11.15
C VAL A 212 -2.59 -7.35 10.82
N CYS A 213 -1.27 -7.48 10.96
CA CYS A 213 -0.33 -6.39 10.72
C CYS A 213 0.22 -6.36 9.30
N GLY A 214 0.17 -7.49 8.58
CA GLY A 214 0.68 -7.60 7.22
C GLY A 214 0.13 -8.82 6.51
N VAL A 215 -0.04 -8.68 5.19
CA VAL A 215 -0.45 -9.75 4.28
C VAL A 215 0.38 -9.65 3.02
N GLU A 216 0.97 -10.76 2.55
CA GLU A 216 1.75 -10.76 1.32
C GLU A 216 1.70 -12.11 0.62
N PHE A 217 1.40 -12.10 -0.68
CA PHE A 217 1.54 -13.27 -1.53
C PHE A 217 3.00 -13.46 -1.92
N ASP A 218 3.48 -14.71 -1.96
CA ASP A 218 4.85 -15.01 -2.38
C ASP A 218 5.18 -14.46 -3.77
N ARG A 219 4.23 -14.58 -4.69
CA ARG A 219 4.25 -13.93 -6.01
C ARG A 219 2.84 -13.51 -6.38
N ARG A 220 2.68 -12.24 -6.76
CA ARG A 220 1.36 -11.62 -7.00
C ARG A 220 0.81 -11.87 -8.40
N ASP A 221 1.68 -12.17 -9.35
CA ASP A 221 1.44 -12.31 -10.80
C ASP A 221 1.34 -13.77 -11.28
N ILE A 222 1.16 -14.70 -10.35
CA ILE A 222 0.93 -16.12 -10.64
C ILE A 222 -0.40 -16.57 -10.04
N LYS A 223 -0.85 -17.78 -10.41
CA LYS A 223 -1.91 -18.46 -9.66
C LYS A 223 -1.47 -18.57 -8.21
N MET A 224 -2.36 -18.24 -7.27
CA MET A 224 -2.06 -18.19 -5.84
C MET A 224 -1.34 -19.47 -5.38
N ASN A 225 -0.23 -19.28 -4.65
CA ASN A 225 0.59 -20.36 -4.14
C ASN A 225 0.74 -20.26 -2.63
N LYS A 226 1.34 -19.18 -2.11
CA LYS A 226 1.43 -18.93 -0.67
C LYS A 226 0.99 -17.52 -0.33
N LEU A 227 0.32 -17.39 0.80
CA LEU A 227 -0.02 -16.14 1.44
C LEU A 227 0.60 -16.19 2.83
N VAL A 228 1.36 -15.16 3.20
CA VAL A 228 1.87 -14.96 4.55
C VAL A 228 0.98 -13.95 5.25
N VAL A 229 0.61 -14.24 6.49
CA VAL A 229 -0.11 -13.32 7.37
C VAL A 229 0.67 -13.10 8.65
N THR A 230 0.98 -11.85 8.98
CA THR A 230 1.61 -11.48 10.26
C THR A 230 0.61 -10.82 11.19
N THR A 231 0.78 -11.03 12.49
CA THR A 231 -0.14 -10.49 13.51
C THR A 231 0.60 -9.76 14.62
N LEU A 232 -0.17 -9.06 15.46
CA LEU A 232 0.29 -8.68 16.79
C LEU A 232 0.83 -9.90 17.56
N GLU A 233 1.68 -9.62 18.55
CA GLU A 233 2.35 -10.63 19.39
C GLU A 233 3.34 -11.55 18.63
N GLY A 234 3.73 -11.17 17.40
CA GLY A 234 4.74 -11.89 16.63
C GLY A 234 4.23 -13.14 15.91
N GLY A 235 2.91 -13.26 15.71
CA GLY A 235 2.33 -14.36 14.95
C GLY A 235 2.68 -14.32 13.45
N LEU A 236 2.90 -15.50 12.88
CA LEU A 236 3.20 -15.74 11.47
C LEU A 236 2.42 -16.97 11.01
N HIS A 237 1.54 -16.81 10.01
CA HIS A 237 0.67 -17.84 9.46
C HIS A 237 0.88 -18.02 7.96
#